data_AF-A0A7V9FTX7-F1
#
_entry.id   AF-A0A7V9FTX7-F1
#
_cell.length_a   1.000
_cell.length_b   1.000
_cell.length_c   1.000
_cell.angle_alpha   90.00
_cell.angle_beta   90.00
_cell.angle_gamma   90.00
#
_symmetry.space_group_name_H-M   'P 1'
#
loop_
_entity.id
_entity.type
_entity.pdbx_description
1 polymer ?
#
loop_
_entity_poly.entity_id
_entity_poly.type
_entity_poly.pdbx_seq_one_letter_code
_entity_poly.pdbx_strand_id
1 'polypeptide(L)' 'MRPSPSRRSGHSIVFPAYEGQDAKGLNGYGHYHEEYREVAGRWLIATLRLTRLRLEPLPGGSPDA' A
#
# COMPACT_ATOMS: atom_id res chain seq x y z
N MET A 1 -12.82 -2.77 -22.91
CA MET A 1 -11.68 -3.09 -22.04
C MET A 1 -10.62 -2.00 -22.23
N ARG A 2 -10.39 -1.14 -21.24
CA ARG A 2 -9.34 -0.10 -21.30
C ARG A 2 -8.05 -0.67 -20.68
N PRO A 3 -6.88 -0.51 -21.29
CA PRO A 3 -5.62 -0.93 -20.66
C PRO A 3 -5.37 -0.08 -19.41
N SER A 4 -5.03 -0.76 -18.31
CA SER A 4 -4.73 -0.10 -17.04
C SER A 4 -3.28 0.41 -17.08
N PRO A 5 -3.01 1.72 -16.92
CA PRO A 5 -1.65 2.23 -16.85
C PRO A 5 -1.00 1.67 -15.59
N SER A 6 0.25 1.19 -15.69
CA SER A 6 1.03 0.77 -14.53
C SER A 6 1.27 1.97 -13.61
N ARG A 7 0.40 2.19 -12.64
CA ARG A 7 0.52 3.27 -11.68
C ARG A 7 1.52 2.83 -10.61
N ARG A 8 2.68 3.50 -10.56
CA ARG A 8 3.62 3.36 -9.43
C ARG A 8 2.90 3.89 -8.19
N SER A 9 2.53 3.00 -7.27
CA SER A 9 1.82 3.40 -6.05
C SER A 9 2.73 3.18 -4.84
N GLY A 10 3.04 4.27 -4.14
CA GLY A 10 3.72 4.26 -2.85
C GLY A 10 2.68 4.27 -1.72
N HIS A 11 2.84 3.43 -0.71
CA HIS A 11 1.97 3.33 0.46
C HIS A 11 2.79 3.43 1.74
N SER A 12 2.38 4.30 2.67
CA SER A 12 3.02 4.44 3.98
C SER A 12 2.11 3.87 5.06
N ILE A 13 2.70 3.07 5.95
CA ILE A 13 2.07 2.65 7.22
C ILE A 13 2.86 3.35 8.32
N VAL A 14 2.17 4.18 9.11
CA VAL A 14 2.78 5.00 10.18
C VAL A 14 2.13 4.63 11.50
N PHE A 15 2.93 4.37 12.53
CA PHE A 15 2.46 4.18 13.90
C PHE A 15 2.56 5.50 14.67
N PRO A 16 1.64 5.76 15.62
CA PRO A 16 1.67 6.99 16.41
C PRO A 16 3.01 7.14 17.13
N ALA A 17 3.58 8.36 17.09
CA ALA A 17 4.76 8.73 17.84
C ALA A 17 4.40 9.77 18.90
N TYR A 18 5.11 9.76 20.02
CA TYR A 18 5.03 10.84 20.99
C TYR A 18 5.80 12.07 20.50
N GLU A 19 5.49 13.23 21.07
CA GLU A 19 6.20 14.46 20.76
C GLU A 19 7.70 14.31 21.02
N GLY A 20 8.52 14.68 20.03
CA GLY A 20 9.97 14.54 20.08
C GLY A 20 10.51 13.16 19.68
N GLN A 21 9.67 12.21 19.26
CA GLN A 21 10.09 10.91 18.73
C GLN A 21 9.88 10.81 17.23
N ASP A 22 10.83 10.17 16.55
CA ASP A 22 10.67 9.82 15.14
C ASP A 22 9.57 8.76 14.97
N ALA A 23 8.74 8.94 13.94
CA ALA A 23 7.66 8.02 13.65
C ALA A 23 8.20 6.65 13.19
N LYS A 24 7.68 5.59 13.82
CA LYS A 24 7.90 4.20 13.40
C LYS A 24 6.95 3.85 12.26
N GLY A 25 7.40 3.02 11.32
CA GLY A 25 6.58 2.60 10.20
C GLY A 25 7.37 2.17 8.98
N LEU A 26 6.66 2.06 7.85
CA LEU A 26 7.19 1.54 6.59
C LEU A 26 6.65 2.32 5.39
N ASN A 27 7.55 2.66 4.47
CA ASN A 27 7.21 3.10 3.10
C ASN A 27 7.34 1.92 2.15
N GLY A 28 6.24 1.54 1.51
CA GLY A 28 6.18 0.44 0.57
C GLY A 28 5.91 0.88 -0.86
N TYR A 29 6.52 0.17 -1.80
CA TYR A 29 6.34 0.36 -3.23
C TYR A 29 5.94 -0.96 -3.85
N GLY A 30 4.96 -0.93 -4.76
CA GLY A 30 4.48 -2.15 -5.37
C GLY A 30 3.61 -1.92 -6.59
N HIS A 31 3.24 -3.05 -7.20
CA HIS A 31 2.25 -3.11 -8.25
C HIS A 31 1.02 -3.85 -7.75
N TYR A 32 -0.14 -3.26 -8.00
CA TYR A 32 -1.43 -3.87 -7.77
C TYR A 32 -1.88 -4.56 -9.05
N HIS A 33 -2.21 -5.85 -8.93
CA HIS A 33 -3.01 -6.55 -9.91
C HIS A 33 -4.40 -6.77 -9.31
N GLU A 34 -5.39 -6.17 -9.93
CA GLU A 34 -6.77 -6.13 -9.46
C GLU A 34 -7.69 -6.61 -10.57
N GLU A 35 -8.65 -7.44 -10.19
CA GLU A 35 -9.79 -7.76 -11.04
C GLU A 35 -11.04 -7.22 -10.38
N TYR A 36 -11.92 -6.64 -11.20
CA TYR A 36 -13.17 -6.05 -10.74
C TYR A 36 -14.33 -6.84 -11.30
N ARG A 37 -15.39 -7.00 -10.50
CA ARG A 37 -16.66 -7.60 -10.94
C ARG A 37 -17.82 -6.69 -10.57
N GLU A 38 -18.80 -6.62 -11.45
CA GLU A 38 -20.05 -5.91 -11.17
C GLU A 38 -21.00 -6.83 -10.40
N VAL A 39 -21.48 -6.39 -9.23
CA VAL A 39 -22.46 -7.09 -8.41
C VAL A 39 -23.55 -6.10 -8.03
N ALA A 40 -24.79 -6.41 -8.43
CA ALA A 40 -25.95 -5.56 -8.17
C ALA A 40 -25.72 -4.07 -8.56
N GLY A 41 -25.15 -3.83 -9.75
CA GLY A 41 -24.89 -2.49 -10.27
C GLY A 41 -23.70 -1.76 -9.63
N ARG A 42 -22.87 -2.45 -8.83
CA ARG A 42 -21.67 -1.88 -8.20
C ARG A 42 -20.43 -2.65 -8.63
N TRP A 43 -19.41 -1.93 -9.08
CA TRP A 43 -18.09 -2.51 -9.31
C TRP A 43 -17.38 -2.73 -7.98
N LEU A 44 -17.03 -3.98 -7.71
CA LEU A 44 -16.32 -4.41 -6.51
C LEU A 44 -14.99 -5.03 -6.91
N ILE A 45 -13.99 -4.95 -6.02
CA ILE A 45 -12.74 -5.71 -6.17
C ILE A 45 -13.09 -7.19 -6.00
N ALA A 46 -12.88 -7.98 -7.05
CA ALA A 46 -13.06 -9.42 -7.04
C ALA A 46 -11.81 -10.12 -6.51
N THR A 47 -10.64 -9.69 -6.99
CA THR A 47 -9.34 -10.21 -6.58
C THR A 47 -8.33 -9.06 -6.46
N LEU A 48 -7.38 -9.19 -5.53
CA LEU A 48 -6.33 -8.22 -5.25
C LEU A 48 -5.02 -8.98 -5.00
N ARG A 49 -4.01 -8.72 -5.82
CA ARG A 49 -2.63 -9.18 -5.61
C ARG A 49 -1.69 -7.99 -5.58
N LEU A 50 -1.00 -7.81 -4.45
CA LEU A 50 0.05 -6.81 -4.29
C LEU A 50 1.43 -7.46 -4.43
N THR A 51 2.16 -7.12 -5.49
CA THR A 51 3.57 -7.45 -5.63
C THR A 51 4.40 -6.32 -5.04
N ARG A 52 5.07 -6.58 -3.90
CA ARG A 52 5.95 -5.61 -3.25
C ARG A 52 7.31 -5.59 -3.96
N LEU A 53 7.77 -4.39 -4.30
CA LEU A 53 9.05 -4.15 -4.94
C LEU A 53 10.10 -3.68 -3.94
N ARG A 54 9.69 -2.85 -2.97
CA ARG A 54 10.58 -2.27 -1.97
C ARG A 54 9.80 -1.92 -0.70
N LEU A 55 10.44 -2.09 0.44
CA LEU A 55 9.96 -1.67 1.76
C LEU A 55 11.09 -0.96 2.48
N GLU A 56 10.86 0.27 2.91
CA GLU A 56 11.83 1.06 3.67
C GLU A 56 11.24 1.38 5.05
N PRO A 57 12.01 1.24 6.14
CA PRO A 57 11.60 1.76 7.44
C PRO A 57 11.52 3.29 7.41
N LEU A 58 10.60 3.84 8.20
CA LEU A 58 10.62 5.26 8.55
C LEU A 58 11.81 5.57 9.49
N PRO A 59 12.14 6.85 9.74
CA PRO A 59 13.27 7.21 10.60
C PRO A 59 13.24 6.60 12.00
N GLY A 60 12.05 6.42 12.59
CA GLY A 60 11.89 5.77 13.90
C GLY A 60 12.09 4.24 13.86
N GLY A 61 12.28 3.65 12.68
CA GLY A 61 12.42 2.22 12.47
C GLY A 61 11.10 1.48 12.26
N SER A 62 11.17 0.15 12.22
CA SER A 62 9.99 -0.71 12.25
C SER A 62 9.40 -0.77 13.67
N PRO A 63 8.08 -0.96 13.82
CA PRO A 63 7.40 -1.01 15.13
C PRO A 63 8.01 -2.02 16.12
N ASP A 64 8.62 -3.12 15.64
CA ASP A 64 9.19 -4.20 16.47
C ASP A 64 10.73 -4.14 16.65
N ALA A 65 11.37 -3.03 16.24
CA ALA A 65 12.80 -2.79 16.46
C ALA A 65 13.09 -2.03 17.76
#